data_AF-A0A4Q1EUC1-F1
#
_entry.id   AF-A0A4Q1EUC1-F1
#
_cell.length_a   1.000
_cell.length_b   1.000
_cell.length_c   1.000
_cell.angle_alpha   90.00
_cell.angle_beta   90.00
_cell.angle_gamma   90.00
#
_symmetry.space_group_name_H-M   'P 1'
#
loop_
_entity.id
_entity.type
_entity.pdbx_description
1 polymer ?
#
loop_
_entity_poly.entity_id
_entity_poly.type
_entity_poly.pdbx_seq_one_letter_code
_entity_poly.pdbx_strand_id
1 'polypeptide(L)'
;MLERIKTEAQLSEDEFKVVNAANDAFEKAFNDAHDVYHGNNDLAKEYWVKFDAQRKQAIQKALSPEHYTKFEEIVKDVQFKGRK
;
A
#
# COMPACT_ATOMS: atom_id res chain seq x y z
N MET A 1 6.72 -2.48 8.81
CA MET A 1 6.79 -2.22 7.36
C MET A 1 6.97 -0.75 7.06
N LEU A 2 6.10 0.13 7.59
CA LEU A 2 6.20 1.58 7.45
C LEU A 2 7.55 2.17 7.87
N GLU A 3 8.07 1.80 9.05
CA GLU A 3 9.39 2.26 9.51
C GLU A 3 10.55 1.84 8.57
N ARG A 4 10.41 0.67 7.95
CA ARG A 4 11.35 0.16 6.95
C ARG A 4 11.31 1.02 5.69
N ILE A 5 10.10 1.34 5.21
CA ILE A 5 9.90 2.25 4.08
C ILE A 5 10.50 3.62 4.37
N LYS A 6 10.25 4.19 5.56
CA LYS A 6 10.81 5.48 5.96
C LYS A 6 12.34 5.49 5.88
N THR A 7 12.97 4.45 6.45
CA THR A 7 14.42 4.39 6.60
C THR A 7 15.12 4.03 5.28
N GLU A 8 14.66 2.98 4.60
CA GLU A 8 15.31 2.46 3.38
C GLU A 8 15.03 3.34 2.15
N ALA A 9 13.86 3.98 2.07
CA ALA A 9 13.57 4.96 1.01
C ALA A 9 13.99 6.39 1.38
N GLN A 10 14.63 6.58 2.54
CA GLN A 10 15.17 7.86 3.02
C GLN A 10 14.15 9.01 2.98
N LEU A 11 12.90 8.69 3.31
CA LEU A 11 11.82 9.67 3.22
C LEU A 11 12.00 10.78 4.25
N SER A 12 11.78 12.01 3.82
CA SER A 12 11.55 13.13 4.74
C SER A 12 10.30 12.89 5.59
N GLU A 13 10.13 13.66 6.68
CA GLU A 13 8.95 13.52 7.53
C GLU A 13 7.64 13.79 6.78
N ASP A 14 7.63 14.73 5.85
CA ASP A 14 6.43 15.06 5.08
C ASP A 14 6.11 14.00 4.03
N GLU A 15 7.11 13.48 3.33
CA GLU A 15 6.95 12.33 2.45
C GLU A 15 6.44 11.10 3.22
N PHE A 16 7.00 10.86 4.41
CA PHE A 16 6.58 9.76 5.27
C PHE A 16 5.13 9.91 5.73
N LYS A 17 4.67 11.12 6.08
CA LYS A 17 3.25 11.35 6.44
C LYS A 17 2.32 10.97 5.29
N VAL A 18 2.66 11.32 4.05
CA VAL A 18 1.83 10.98 2.88
C VAL A 18 1.83 9.47 2.64
N VAL A 19 2.99 8.83 2.72
CA VAL A 19 3.11 7.38 2.61
C VAL A 19 2.31 6.68 3.71
N ASN A 20 2.38 7.14 4.95
CA ASN A 20 1.62 6.60 6.06
C ASN A 20 0.10 6.75 5.82
N ALA A 21 -0.35 7.95 5.47
CA ALA A 21 -1.76 8.20 5.18
C ALA A 21 -2.29 7.35 4.02
N ALA A 22 -1.50 7.15 2.96
CA ALA A 22 -1.88 6.29 1.85
C ALA A 22 -1.97 4.81 2.25
N ASN A 23 -1.09 4.34 3.14
CA ASN A 23 -1.18 2.99 3.71
C ASN A 23 -2.41 2.82 4.60
N ASP A 24 -2.68 3.79 5.48
CA ASP A 24 -3.86 3.77 6.35
C ASP A 24 -5.16 3.76 5.52
N ALA A 25 -5.22 4.58 4.46
CA ALA A 25 -6.36 4.61 3.55
C ALA A 25 -6.56 3.29 2.81
N PHE A 26 -5.47 2.64 2.40
CA PHE A 26 -5.49 1.32 1.77
C PHE A 26 -6.04 0.25 2.71
N GLU A 27 -5.50 0.16 3.93
CA GLU A 27 -5.93 -0.83 4.91
C GLU A 27 -7.40 -0.62 5.28
N LYS A 28 -7.81 0.64 5.47
CA LYS A 28 -9.20 0.98 5.74
C LYS A 28 -10.11 0.58 4.59
N ALA A 29 -9.80 0.97 3.35
CA ALA A 29 -10.62 0.64 2.18
C ALA A 29 -10.75 -0.88 1.96
N PHE A 30 -9.64 -1.61 2.17
CA PHE A 30 -9.66 -3.06 2.06
C PHE A 30 -10.53 -3.71 3.13
N ASN A 31 -10.40 -3.29 4.39
CA ASN A 31 -11.22 -3.80 5.49
C ASN A 31 -12.71 -3.41 5.35
N ASP A 32 -13.01 -2.18 4.92
CA ASP A 32 -14.39 -1.72 4.69
C ASP A 32 -15.08 -2.53 3.58
N ALA A 33 -14.32 -3.02 2.60
CA ALA A 33 -14.83 -3.86 1.53
C ALA A 33 -15.00 -5.34 1.91
N HIS A 34 -14.68 -5.73 3.16
CA HIS A 34 -14.68 -7.13 3.59
C HIS A 34 -16.03 -7.83 3.41
N ASP A 35 -17.13 -7.15 3.69
CA ASP A 35 -18.47 -7.71 3.51
C ASP A 35 -18.78 -8.01 2.04
N VAL A 36 -18.14 -7.32 1.10
CA VAL A 36 -18.32 -7.54 -0.35
C VAL A 36 -17.62 -8.82 -0.80
N TYR A 37 -16.41 -9.07 -0.32
CA TYR A 37 -15.65 -10.25 -0.69
C TYR A 37 -15.76 -11.41 0.30
N HIS A 38 -16.62 -11.31 1.32
CA HIS A 38 -16.67 -12.23 2.45
C HIS A 38 -16.57 -13.72 2.03
N GLY A 39 -15.47 -14.37 2.40
CA GLY A 39 -15.19 -15.78 2.08
C GLY A 39 -14.74 -16.06 0.63
N ASN A 40 -14.79 -15.08 -0.27
CA ASN A 40 -14.32 -15.16 -1.65
C ASN A 40 -12.88 -14.61 -1.77
N ASN A 41 -11.90 -15.52 -1.74
CA ASN A 41 -10.48 -15.17 -1.82
C ASN A 41 -10.07 -14.54 -3.16
N ASP A 42 -10.72 -14.90 -4.28
CA ASP A 42 -10.42 -14.31 -5.58
C ASP A 42 -10.89 -12.84 -5.62
N LEU A 43 -12.11 -12.59 -5.14
CA LEU A 43 -12.63 -11.23 -5.03
C LEU A 43 -11.83 -10.39 -4.03
N ALA A 44 -11.40 -10.98 -2.91
CA ALA A 44 -10.50 -10.33 -1.96
C ALA A 44 -9.17 -9.93 -2.63
N LYS A 45 -8.60 -10.81 -3.46
CA LYS A 45 -7.37 -10.52 -4.22
C LYS A 45 -7.58 -9.38 -5.22
N GLU A 46 -8.72 -9.34 -5.91
CA GLU A 46 -9.04 -8.24 -6.84
C GLU A 46 -9.14 -6.89 -6.12
N TYR A 47 -9.83 -6.83 -4.98
CA TYR A 47 -9.94 -5.63 -4.17
C TYR A 47 -8.59 -5.19 -3.60
N TRP A 48 -7.78 -6.15 -3.15
CA TRP A 48 -6.41 -5.89 -2.71
C TRP A 48 -5.60 -5.22 -3.82
N VAL A 49 -5.56 -5.81 -5.02
CA VAL A 49 -4.81 -5.27 -6.17
C VAL A 49 -5.33 -3.87 -6.54
N LYS A 50 -6.65 -3.68 -6.55
CA LYS A 50 -7.28 -2.39 -6.86
C LYS A 50 -6.85 -1.30 -5.86
N PHE A 51 -6.96 -1.56 -4.57
CA PHE A 51 -6.60 -0.56 -3.56
C PHE A 51 -5.09 -0.35 -3.47
N ASP A 52 -4.28 -1.40 -3.68
CA ASP A 52 -2.83 -1.28 -3.71
C ASP A 52 -2.37 -0.42 -4.91
N ALA A 53 -3.02 -0.55 -6.07
CA ALA A 53 -2.77 0.33 -7.21
C ALA A 53 -3.09 1.80 -6.89
N GLN A 54 -4.22 2.06 -6.20
CA GLN A 54 -4.58 3.42 -5.78
C GLN A 54 -3.57 4.00 -4.77
N ARG A 55 -3.15 3.18 -3.80
CA ARG A 55 -2.10 3.52 -2.83
C ARG A 55 -0.80 3.91 -3.52
N LYS A 56 -0.32 3.07 -4.43
CA LYS A 56 0.90 3.31 -5.22
C LYS A 56 0.81 4.59 -6.04
N GLN A 57 -0.32 4.82 -6.71
CA GLN A 57 -0.54 6.07 -7.47
C GLN A 57 -0.52 7.32 -6.60
N ALA A 58 -1.11 7.28 -5.40
CA ALA A 58 -1.07 8.40 -4.47
C ALA A 58 0.36 8.71 -4.01
N ILE A 59 1.13 7.67 -3.69
CA ILE A 59 2.53 7.79 -3.25
C ILE A 59 3.43 8.26 -4.40
N GLN A 60 3.24 7.74 -5.62
CA GLN A 60 4.01 8.15 -6.81
C GLN A 60 3.88 9.65 -7.10
N LYS A 61 2.70 10.23 -6.86
CA LYS A 61 2.47 11.67 -7.05
C LYS A 61 3.13 12.54 -5.99
N ALA A 62 3.42 11.98 -4.82
CA ALA A 62 3.94 12.70 -3.67
C ALA A 62 5.45 12.58 -3.51
N LEU A 63 6.04 11.46 -3.96
CA LEU A 63 7.46 11.19 -3.83
C LEU A 63 8.24 11.60 -5.08
N SER A 64 9.54 11.84 -4.91
CA SER A 64 10.47 11.87 -6.02
C SER A 64 10.53 10.50 -6.72
N PRO A 65 10.92 10.43 -8.01
CA PRO A 65 11.07 9.15 -8.71
C PRO A 65 12.02 8.16 -8.01
N GLU A 66 13.09 8.68 -7.38
CA GLU A 66 14.08 7.86 -6.66
C GLU A 66 13.47 7.25 -5.40
N HIS A 67 12.81 8.06 -4.58
CA HIS A 67 12.14 7.60 -3.36
C HIS A 67 10.98 6.64 -3.69
N TYR A 68 10.22 6.93 -4.75
CA TYR A 68 9.16 6.05 -5.22
C TYR A 68 9.69 4.69 -5.67
N THR A 69 10.78 4.65 -6.43
CA THR A 69 11.41 3.40 -6.87
C THR A 69 11.82 2.54 -5.68
N LYS A 70 12.40 3.14 -4.63
CA LYS A 70 12.75 2.43 -3.40
C LYS A 70 11.53 1.95 -2.61
N PHE A 71 10.49 2.77 -2.53
CA PHE A 71 9.22 2.34 -1.99
C PHE A 71 8.68 1.09 -2.73
N GLU A 72 8.67 1.10 -4.07
CA GLU A 72 8.22 -0.04 -4.89
C GLU A 72 9.05 -1.29 -4.63
N GLU A 73 10.37 -1.17 -4.56
CA GLU A 73 11.27 -2.27 -4.24
C GLU A 73 11.01 -2.90 -2.87
N ILE A 74 10.65 -2.08 -1.87
CA ILE A 74 10.35 -2.54 -0.51
C ILE A 74 9.00 -3.27 -0.49
N VAL A 75 8.00 -2.74 -1.19
CA VAL A 75 6.62 -3.28 -1.14
C VAL A 75 6.35 -4.38 -2.17
N LYS A 76 7.24 -4.66 -3.11
CA LYS A 76 7.05 -5.74 -4.12
C LYS A 76 6.82 -7.12 -3.50
N ASP A 77 7.39 -7.36 -2.32
CA ASP A 77 7.25 -8.62 -1.59
C ASP A 77 5.97 -8.67 -0.73
N VAL A 78 5.24 -7.55 -0.64
CA VAL A 78 3.94 -7.47 0.03
C VAL A 78 2.85 -7.86 -0.96
N GLN A 79 2.51 -9.13 -0.93
CA GLN A 79 1.42 -9.69 -1.73
C GLN A 79 0.21 -9.98 -0.85
N PHE A 80 -0.97 -10.02 -1.49
CA PHE A 80 -2.19 -10.49 -0.85
C PHE A 80 -1.95 -11.89 -0.24
N LYS A 81 -2.05 -11.99 1.07
CA LYS A 81 -2.06 -13.27 1.79
C LYS A 81 -3.51 -13.61 2.08
N GLY A 82 -4.11 -14.38 1.17
CA GLY A 82 -5.47 -14.89 1.38
C GLY A 82 -5.57 -15.67 2.69
N ARG A 83 -6.77 -15.65 3.31
CA ARG A 83 -7.04 -16.50 4.46
C ARG A 83 -7.31 -17.93 3.95
N LYS A 84 -6.61 -18.90 4.55
CA LYS A 84 -6.87 -20.33 4.35
C LYS A 84 -8.08 -20.75 5.17
#